data_AF-A0A6B3UFC0-F1
#
_entry.id   AF-A0A6B3UFC0-F1
#
_cell.length_a   1.000
_cell.length_b   1.000
_cell.length_c   1.000
_cell.angle_alpha   90.00
_cell.angle_beta   90.00
_cell.angle_gamma   90.00
#
_symmetry.space_group_name_H-M   'P 1'
#
loop_
_entity.id
_entity.type
_entity.pdbx_description
1 polymer ?
#
loop_
_entity_poly.entity_id
_entity_poly.type
_entity_poly.pdbx_seq_one_letter_code
_entity_poly.pdbx_strand_id
1 'polypeptide(L)'
;MWRSILIRRLRRPRPGLTGLAGVLCGLMLALVLPGRAEAAFGDCADRNYMAGFDERYRDADFLCVERLNVAVPSATSATGEGPPRIRIIQDISADWAADEGRMADYQRGVQAAIDMLGRMGPYRMHDVTILFADDFAPRRDAERFSGIAGFTYMDPPKSDECQIVFFLLGAGATHERGAAVVAHEIFHCVQKANLSPGQMTSMTEAGDGGAWWIEGSAAWFASAALPEADAYLQRHLDTFDASSPETPLFRMRYAAAPFFFWLAGDRGEDRMLSFLSGMADRIDERAQITAMREALPGDDWLRFAQDYLDRRIPGPRGTLPMTPQDGATWSWTTARTERIPLEPFVLARGWIDCDCGDWSTDTRPDVPHAARPAAGGDWADLPGRIAVPSGEHERFRFAGFNTGGRPATLEIEARQEAACAECAAIRTVDACLVGTWRQTGGGPVEWMRRHMPAGASIPSAERSGDVFTLNHDGSFTTGTFRASATILMEHADGTAEGQGRLAAQAGGYWSAADGWLNLCPREQSLAGQARVTLPAGGTRTTPIGPGRPVQSTQTYSCDETSLITWMDMPGSDPMETSYTRVASGG
;
A
#
# COMPACT_ATOMS: atom_id res chain seq x y z
N MET A 1 7.01 -78.20 -18.89
CA MET A 1 6.61 -79.39 -19.69
C MET A 1 7.39 -79.34 -20.99
N TRP A 2 8.57 -79.94 -21.08
CA TRP A 2 8.85 -81.35 -21.42
C TRP A 2 8.23 -81.84 -22.74
N ARG A 3 9.15 -82.22 -23.65
CA ARG A 3 9.09 -83.22 -24.74
C ARG A 3 8.61 -82.76 -26.11
N SER A 4 9.15 -83.23 -27.25
CA SER A 4 10.37 -83.96 -27.67
C SER A 4 10.09 -84.51 -29.11
N ILE A 5 11.14 -84.91 -29.85
CA ILE A 5 11.18 -86.04 -30.85
C ILE A 5 10.55 -85.76 -32.25
N LEU A 6 11.03 -86.17 -33.45
CA LEU A 6 12.22 -86.91 -33.96
C LEU A 6 12.37 -86.72 -35.50
N ILE A 7 13.61 -86.58 -35.97
CA ILE A 7 14.34 -87.25 -37.10
C ILE A 7 13.58 -87.90 -38.29
N ARG A 8 13.97 -87.54 -39.54
CA ARG A 8 14.41 -88.50 -40.59
C ARG A 8 15.24 -87.89 -41.77
N ARG A 9 16.34 -88.59 -42.06
CA ARG A 9 17.34 -88.56 -43.16
C ARG A 9 16.70 -88.85 -44.55
N LEU A 10 17.23 -88.58 -45.77
CA LEU A 10 18.59 -88.53 -46.34
C LEU A 10 18.55 -88.14 -47.86
N ARG A 11 19.70 -87.72 -48.42
CA ARG A 11 20.22 -87.76 -49.83
C ARG A 11 20.36 -86.42 -50.61
N ARG A 12 21.59 -86.24 -51.12
CA ARG A 12 22.20 -85.26 -52.06
C ARG A 12 22.55 -86.02 -53.36
N PRO A 13 22.76 -85.42 -54.57
CA PRO A 13 23.76 -84.36 -54.81
C PRO A 13 23.51 -83.28 -55.91
N ARG A 14 24.37 -82.23 -55.80
CA ARG A 14 24.88 -81.10 -56.64
C ARG A 14 24.74 -81.15 -58.19
N PRO A 15 25.05 -80.06 -58.98
CA PRO A 15 25.57 -78.70 -58.66
C PRO A 15 24.89 -77.51 -59.43
N GLY A 16 25.26 -76.26 -59.08
CA GLY A 16 25.03 -75.04 -59.89
C GLY A 16 24.61 -73.83 -59.05
N LEU A 17 25.55 -73.13 -58.39
CA LEU A 17 26.07 -71.80 -58.78
C LEU A 17 25.00 -70.69 -58.92
N THR A 18 24.95 -69.84 -57.87
CA THR A 18 24.55 -68.41 -57.80
C THR A 18 23.13 -68.07 -58.26
N GLY A 19 22.13 -67.83 -57.41
CA GLY A 19 22.14 -67.26 -56.06
C GLY A 19 21.27 -66.00 -56.02
N LEU A 20 20.00 -66.14 -56.41
CA LEU A 20 18.92 -65.14 -56.32
C LEU A 20 17.95 -65.62 -55.24
N ALA A 21 17.42 -64.69 -54.44
CA ALA A 21 16.45 -64.83 -53.34
C ALA A 21 17.01 -65.09 -51.93
N GLY A 22 16.98 -64.03 -51.12
CA GLY A 22 16.99 -64.06 -49.66
C GLY A 22 15.93 -63.09 -49.13
N VAL A 23 14.66 -63.46 -49.30
CA VAL A 23 13.51 -62.90 -48.56
C VAL A 23 13.42 -63.69 -47.25
N LEU A 24 13.13 -63.01 -46.12
CA LEU A 24 13.11 -63.49 -44.73
C LEU A 24 14.48 -63.63 -44.01
N CYS A 25 15.11 -62.50 -43.66
CA CYS A 25 15.79 -62.23 -42.36
C CYS A 25 16.55 -60.89 -42.47
N GLY A 26 15.82 -59.77 -42.64
CA GLY A 26 16.44 -58.47 -42.90
C GLY A 26 15.61 -57.30 -42.40
N LEU A 27 14.92 -57.48 -41.28
CA LEU A 27 14.03 -56.47 -40.70
C LEU A 27 13.92 -56.66 -39.18
N MET A 28 15.05 -56.71 -38.47
CA MET A 28 15.14 -56.72 -36.99
C MET A 28 16.59 -56.58 -36.49
N LEU A 29 17.28 -55.48 -36.82
CA LEU A 29 18.51 -54.92 -36.23
C LEU A 29 19.12 -54.03 -37.34
N ALA A 30 19.20 -52.71 -37.28
CA ALA A 30 19.19 -51.79 -36.16
C ALA A 30 18.25 -50.62 -36.49
N LEU A 31 17.21 -50.47 -35.67
CA LEU A 31 16.84 -49.14 -35.19
C LEU A 31 18.10 -48.58 -34.51
N VAL A 32 18.97 -47.93 -35.29
CA VAL A 32 19.82 -46.89 -34.73
C VAL A 32 18.84 -45.78 -34.39
N LEU A 33 18.22 -45.90 -33.22
CA LEU A 33 17.65 -44.76 -32.53
C LEU A 33 18.76 -43.70 -32.57
N PRO A 34 18.48 -42.44 -32.98
CA PRO A 34 19.43 -41.38 -32.71
C PRO A 34 19.76 -41.51 -31.22
N GLY A 35 21.03 -41.78 -30.91
CA GLY A 35 21.49 -41.71 -29.53
C GLY A 35 20.98 -40.39 -29.01
N ARG A 36 20.16 -40.43 -27.94
CA ARG A 36 19.84 -39.22 -27.20
C ARG A 36 21.20 -38.59 -26.93
N ALA A 37 21.44 -37.39 -27.45
CA ALA A 37 22.56 -36.59 -27.00
C ALA A 37 22.35 -36.48 -25.48
N GLU A 38 23.09 -37.28 -24.71
CA GLU A 38 23.20 -37.06 -23.29
C GLU A 38 23.78 -35.66 -23.15
N ALA A 39 23.11 -34.83 -22.36
CA ALA A 39 23.58 -33.49 -22.02
C ALA A 39 25.08 -33.54 -21.70
N ALA A 40 25.87 -32.71 -22.37
CA ALA A 40 27.33 -32.73 -22.27
C ALA A 40 27.79 -31.97 -21.02
N PHE A 41 27.42 -32.48 -19.85
CA PHE A 41 28.04 -32.07 -18.59
C PHE A 41 29.55 -32.31 -18.63
N GLY A 42 30.33 -31.44 -17.99
CA GLY A 42 31.76 -31.72 -17.78
C GLY A 42 31.98 -32.93 -16.87
N ASP A 43 33.13 -33.59 -17.02
CA ASP A 43 33.54 -34.69 -16.14
C ASP A 43 33.95 -34.13 -14.78
N CYS A 44 33.20 -34.44 -13.72
CA CYS A 44 33.50 -33.96 -12.38
C CYS A 44 34.72 -34.64 -11.73
N ALA A 45 35.28 -35.68 -12.36
CA ALA A 45 36.58 -36.21 -12.00
C ALA A 45 37.75 -35.41 -12.63
N ASP A 46 37.48 -34.55 -13.62
CA ASP A 46 38.49 -33.67 -14.21
C ASP A 46 38.73 -32.44 -13.31
N ARG A 47 39.96 -32.33 -12.80
CA ARG A 47 40.40 -31.20 -11.97
C ARG A 47 40.30 -29.85 -12.68
N ASN A 48 40.45 -29.81 -14.02
CA ASN A 48 40.30 -28.57 -14.78
C ASN A 48 38.83 -28.13 -14.85
N TYR A 49 37.91 -29.08 -14.95
CA TYR A 49 36.48 -28.82 -14.87
C TYR A 49 36.09 -28.31 -13.47
N MET A 50 36.56 -28.99 -12.42
CA MET A 50 36.31 -28.57 -11.03
C MET A 50 36.93 -27.21 -10.71
N ALA A 51 38.09 -26.88 -11.29
CA ALA A 51 38.70 -25.55 -11.19
C ALA A 51 37.88 -24.43 -11.84
N GLY A 52 36.83 -24.77 -12.61
CA GLY A 52 35.81 -23.82 -13.09
C GLY A 52 34.89 -23.33 -11.97
N PHE A 53 34.57 -24.19 -10.99
CA PHE A 53 33.76 -23.85 -9.83
C PHE A 53 34.54 -23.12 -8.73
N ASP A 54 35.81 -23.45 -8.53
CA ASP A 54 36.71 -22.70 -7.66
C ASP A 54 38.14 -23.12 -8.00
N GLU A 55 39.06 -22.18 -8.21
CA GLU A 55 40.43 -22.51 -8.63
C GLU A 55 41.17 -23.41 -7.64
N ARG A 56 40.76 -23.40 -6.36
CA ARG A 56 41.31 -24.26 -5.31
C ARG A 56 41.08 -25.74 -5.57
N TYR A 57 40.04 -26.11 -6.34
CA TYR A 57 39.80 -27.49 -6.74
C TYR A 57 40.80 -28.04 -7.75
N ARG A 58 41.63 -27.20 -8.38
CA ARG A 58 42.67 -27.68 -9.31
C ARG A 58 43.66 -28.61 -8.63
N ASP A 59 44.00 -28.31 -7.37
CA ASP A 59 45.01 -29.02 -6.59
C ASP A 59 44.39 -29.84 -5.44
N ALA A 60 43.08 -29.73 -5.21
CA ALA A 60 42.37 -30.49 -4.20
C ALA A 60 42.19 -31.96 -4.60
N ASP A 61 42.18 -32.84 -3.60
CA ASP A 61 41.79 -34.24 -3.79
C ASP A 61 40.27 -34.33 -3.66
N PHE A 62 39.56 -34.09 -4.78
CA PHE A 62 38.11 -34.10 -4.84
C PHE A 62 37.60 -35.41 -5.45
N LEU A 63 36.95 -36.23 -4.65
CA LEU A 63 36.37 -37.49 -5.10
C LEU A 63 34.89 -37.27 -5.45
N CYS A 64 34.64 -36.84 -6.68
CA CYS A 64 33.29 -36.49 -7.12
C CYS A 64 32.29 -37.64 -7.01
N VAL A 65 31.12 -37.34 -6.42
CA VAL A 65 29.93 -38.17 -6.47
C VAL A 65 28.74 -37.35 -6.96
N GLU A 66 28.04 -37.86 -7.97
CA GLU A 66 26.75 -37.32 -8.43
C GLU A 66 25.61 -37.85 -7.54
N ARG A 67 24.82 -36.95 -6.97
CA ARG A 67 23.72 -37.26 -6.03
C ARG A 67 22.34 -37.08 -6.63
N LEU A 68 22.22 -36.24 -7.65
CA LEU A 68 20.97 -35.94 -8.34
C LEU A 68 21.28 -35.63 -9.79
N ASN A 69 20.41 -36.04 -10.71
CA ASN A 69 20.47 -35.66 -12.11
C ASN A 69 19.06 -35.71 -12.72
N VAL A 70 18.42 -34.55 -12.84
CA VAL A 70 17.01 -34.41 -13.22
C VAL A 70 16.87 -33.50 -14.44
N ALA A 71 15.94 -33.83 -15.34
CA ALA A 71 15.61 -32.96 -16.46
C ALA A 71 14.68 -31.82 -16.02
N VAL A 72 14.75 -30.68 -16.72
CA VAL A 72 13.86 -29.53 -16.55
C VAL A 72 12.94 -29.45 -17.77
N PRO A 73 11.75 -30.08 -17.73
CA PRO A 73 10.97 -30.33 -18.95
C PRO A 73 10.38 -29.07 -19.60
N SER A 74 10.12 -28.03 -18.81
CA SER A 74 9.51 -26.77 -19.27
C SER A 74 10.51 -25.81 -19.94
N ALA A 75 11.80 -26.09 -19.85
CA ALA A 75 12.84 -25.23 -20.38
C ALA A 75 13.13 -25.53 -21.85
N THR A 76 13.33 -24.48 -22.65
CA THR A 76 14.02 -24.64 -23.94
C THR A 76 15.51 -24.64 -23.67
N SER A 77 16.21 -25.71 -24.07
CA SER A 77 17.67 -25.75 -23.96
C SER A 77 18.27 -24.58 -24.75
N ALA A 78 19.16 -23.83 -24.10
CA ALA A 78 19.88 -22.74 -24.74
C ALA A 78 20.78 -23.22 -25.90
N THR A 79 21.17 -24.50 -25.89
CA THR A 79 21.99 -25.12 -26.94
C THR A 79 21.15 -25.77 -28.05
N GLY A 80 19.82 -25.87 -27.87
CA GLY A 80 18.90 -26.54 -28.80
C GLY A 80 18.87 -28.07 -28.67
N GLU A 81 19.60 -28.64 -27.71
CA GLU A 81 19.68 -30.09 -27.47
C GLU A 81 18.89 -30.49 -26.22
N GLY A 82 17.82 -31.29 -26.40
CA GLY A 82 17.04 -31.88 -25.31
C GLY A 82 16.46 -30.87 -24.29
N PRO A 83 15.80 -31.36 -23.23
CA PRO A 83 15.55 -30.53 -22.05
C PRO A 83 16.85 -30.38 -21.23
N PRO A 84 17.20 -29.17 -20.75
CA PRO A 84 18.35 -28.98 -19.89
C PRO A 84 18.19 -29.76 -18.58
N ARG A 85 19.30 -30.04 -17.93
CA ARG A 85 19.34 -30.90 -16.74
C ARG A 85 19.97 -30.16 -15.56
N ILE A 86 19.52 -30.47 -14.36
CA ILE A 86 20.12 -30.02 -13.11
C ILE A 86 20.75 -31.23 -12.43
N ARG A 87 22.03 -31.15 -12.10
CA ARG A 87 22.72 -32.16 -11.29
C ARG A 87 23.32 -31.59 -10.02
N ILE A 88 23.42 -32.44 -9.01
CA ILE A 88 24.12 -32.16 -7.76
C ILE A 88 25.38 -33.03 -7.71
N ILE A 89 26.53 -32.41 -7.52
CA ILE A 89 27.81 -33.07 -7.26
C ILE A 89 28.37 -32.63 -5.92
N GLN A 90 29.16 -33.50 -5.30
CA GLN A 90 29.85 -33.24 -4.03
C GLN A 90 31.10 -34.10 -3.93
N ASP A 91 31.95 -33.81 -2.94
CA ASP A 91 33.00 -34.74 -2.55
C ASP A 91 32.40 -35.94 -1.80
N ILE A 92 32.97 -37.13 -1.98
CA ILE A 92 32.65 -38.30 -1.14
C ILE A 92 33.11 -38.09 0.30
N SER A 93 34.15 -37.28 0.51
CA SER A 93 34.73 -36.98 1.83
C SER A 93 33.85 -36.01 2.65
N ALA A 94 32.96 -35.27 1.99
CA ALA A 94 31.98 -34.38 2.61
C ALA A 94 30.79 -35.16 3.21
N ASP A 95 31.08 -36.12 4.08
CA ASP A 95 30.13 -37.08 4.64
C ASP A 95 29.03 -36.42 5.49
N TRP A 96 29.36 -35.36 6.22
CA TRP A 96 28.40 -34.61 7.04
C TRP A 96 27.44 -33.76 6.21
N ALA A 97 27.88 -33.26 5.05
CA ALA A 97 27.04 -32.56 4.07
C ALA A 97 26.10 -33.52 3.33
N ALA A 98 26.53 -34.78 3.22
CA ALA A 98 25.84 -35.88 2.58
C ALA A 98 24.84 -36.61 3.50
N ASP A 99 24.64 -36.14 4.74
CA ASP A 99 23.58 -36.69 5.60
C ASP A 99 22.27 -36.72 4.81
N GLU A 100 21.58 -37.87 4.84
CA GLU A 100 20.43 -38.11 3.96
C GLU A 100 19.35 -37.03 4.13
N GLY A 101 19.19 -36.48 5.33
CA GLY A 101 18.27 -35.39 5.61
C GLY A 101 18.69 -34.05 4.99
N ARG A 102 20.00 -33.75 4.90
CA ARG A 102 20.53 -32.53 4.23
C ARG A 102 20.36 -32.62 2.74
N MET A 103 20.80 -33.73 2.16
CA MET A 103 20.71 -33.95 0.73
C MET A 103 19.25 -33.95 0.26
N ALA A 104 18.34 -34.57 1.02
CA ALA A 104 16.91 -34.52 0.72
C ALA A 104 16.34 -33.08 0.73
N ASP A 105 16.87 -32.19 1.58
CA ASP A 105 16.49 -30.78 1.61
C ASP A 105 16.91 -30.04 0.34
N TYR A 106 18.16 -30.21 -0.09
CA TYR A 106 18.66 -29.61 -1.32
C TYR A 106 17.95 -30.16 -2.56
N GLN A 107 17.72 -31.47 -2.61
CA GLN A 107 16.94 -32.11 -3.68
C GLN A 107 15.51 -31.59 -3.72
N ARG A 108 14.88 -31.33 -2.56
CA ARG A 108 13.58 -30.65 -2.47
C ARG A 108 13.65 -29.26 -3.09
N GLY A 109 14.70 -28.49 -2.82
CA GLY A 109 14.93 -27.18 -3.46
C GLY A 109 15.01 -27.26 -4.99
N VAL A 110 15.75 -28.25 -5.53
CA VAL A 110 15.81 -28.48 -6.98
C VAL A 110 14.42 -28.81 -7.54
N GLN A 111 13.68 -29.72 -6.91
CA GLN A 111 12.36 -30.10 -7.39
C GLN A 111 11.37 -28.94 -7.35
N ALA A 112 11.34 -28.19 -6.24
CA ALA A 112 10.50 -27.02 -6.08
C ALA A 112 10.81 -25.94 -7.12
N ALA A 113 12.09 -25.72 -7.44
CA ALA A 113 12.50 -24.82 -8.50
C ALA A 113 12.00 -25.29 -9.88
N ILE A 114 12.14 -26.59 -10.20
CA ILE A 114 11.61 -27.14 -11.46
C ILE A 114 10.09 -26.95 -11.56
N ASP A 115 9.35 -27.22 -10.48
CA ASP A 115 7.90 -27.06 -10.44
C ASP A 115 7.50 -25.59 -10.60
N MET A 116 8.21 -24.65 -9.96
CA MET A 116 8.00 -23.22 -10.12
C MET A 116 8.31 -22.73 -11.54
N LEU A 117 9.41 -23.19 -12.13
CA LEU A 117 9.77 -22.84 -13.51
C LEU A 117 8.71 -23.28 -14.51
N GLY A 118 7.99 -24.38 -14.25
CA GLY A 118 6.84 -24.81 -15.04
C GLY A 118 5.72 -23.76 -15.15
N ARG A 119 5.68 -22.78 -14.24
CA ARG A 119 4.68 -21.69 -14.21
C ARG A 119 5.17 -20.38 -14.85
N MET A 120 6.46 -20.23 -15.12
CA MET A 120 7.08 -18.99 -15.59
C MET A 120 6.96 -18.73 -17.10
N GLY A 121 6.18 -19.53 -17.82
CA GLY A 121 6.05 -19.42 -19.27
C GLY A 121 7.33 -19.85 -20.01
N PRO A 122 7.59 -19.36 -21.23
CA PRO A 122 8.77 -19.72 -22.00
C PRO A 122 10.05 -19.11 -21.43
N TYR A 123 11.05 -19.94 -21.18
CA TYR A 123 12.38 -19.51 -20.76
C TYR A 123 13.47 -20.40 -21.35
N ARG A 124 14.68 -19.86 -21.44
CA ARG A 124 15.89 -20.63 -21.74
C ARG A 124 16.61 -21.03 -20.47
N MET A 125 17.30 -22.15 -20.51
CA MET A 125 18.16 -22.60 -19.42
C MET A 125 19.30 -23.43 -20.01
N HIS A 126 20.49 -23.23 -19.46
CA HIS A 126 21.64 -24.12 -19.69
C HIS A 126 21.53 -25.33 -18.75
N ASP A 127 22.32 -26.37 -18.99
CA ASP A 127 22.55 -27.37 -17.96
C ASP A 127 23.09 -26.70 -16.69
N VAL A 128 22.70 -27.21 -15.52
CA VAL A 128 23.08 -26.66 -14.22
C VAL A 128 23.80 -27.73 -13.42
N THR A 129 24.99 -27.40 -12.93
CA THR A 129 25.67 -28.19 -11.91
C THR A 129 25.78 -27.42 -10.62
N ILE A 130 25.30 -28.07 -9.55
CA ILE A 130 25.37 -27.58 -8.18
C ILE A 130 26.47 -28.37 -7.47
N LEU A 131 27.55 -27.69 -7.10
CA LEU A 131 28.65 -28.24 -6.32
C LEU A 131 28.45 -27.91 -4.84
N PHE A 132 28.37 -28.92 -3.98
CA PHE A 132 28.49 -28.74 -2.54
C PHE A 132 29.96 -28.77 -2.12
N ALA A 133 30.47 -27.60 -1.72
CA ALA A 133 31.82 -27.37 -1.25
C ALA A 133 31.89 -27.37 0.28
N ASP A 134 32.77 -28.19 0.83
CA ASP A 134 32.91 -28.41 2.28
C ASP A 134 34.28 -27.89 2.79
N ASP A 135 35.36 -28.17 2.08
CA ASP A 135 36.73 -27.85 2.54
C ASP A 135 37.15 -26.38 2.40
N PHE A 136 36.25 -25.53 1.93
CA PHE A 136 36.57 -24.19 1.53
C PHE A 136 35.69 -23.16 2.22
N ALA A 137 36.35 -22.18 2.85
CA ALA A 137 35.66 -20.94 3.21
C ALA A 137 35.06 -20.31 1.93
N PRO A 138 33.88 -19.67 2.03
CA PRO A 138 33.27 -19.00 0.91
C PRO A 138 34.18 -17.89 0.45
N ARG A 139 34.06 -17.55 -0.83
CA ARG A 139 34.63 -16.31 -1.34
C ARG A 139 34.00 -15.11 -0.63
N ARG A 140 34.69 -13.96 -0.63
CA ARG A 140 34.24 -12.76 0.11
C ARG A 140 32.88 -12.24 -0.37
N ASP A 141 32.56 -12.50 -1.62
CA ASP A 141 31.36 -12.09 -2.37
C ASP A 141 30.22 -13.12 -2.31
N ALA A 142 30.44 -14.31 -1.76
CA ALA A 142 29.39 -15.31 -1.62
C ALA A 142 28.36 -14.85 -0.58
N GLU A 143 27.07 -14.99 -0.90
CA GLU A 143 26.00 -14.64 0.03
C GLU A 143 26.05 -15.55 1.26
N ARG A 144 25.72 -15.05 2.45
CA ARG A 144 25.76 -15.86 3.69
C ARG A 144 24.39 -15.92 4.36
N PHE A 145 23.78 -17.10 4.36
CA PHE A 145 22.58 -17.40 5.12
C PHE A 145 22.86 -18.45 6.19
N SER A 146 22.99 -18.02 7.45
CA SER A 146 23.01 -18.92 8.61
C SER A 146 23.84 -20.20 8.37
N GLY A 147 25.11 -20.04 7.99
CA GLY A 147 26.03 -21.16 7.76
C GLY A 147 26.02 -21.78 6.36
N ILE A 148 25.20 -21.30 5.41
CA ILE A 148 25.25 -21.71 4.00
C ILE A 148 25.60 -20.49 3.16
N ALA A 149 26.46 -20.66 2.15
CA ALA A 149 26.71 -19.65 1.14
C ALA A 149 26.52 -20.21 -0.27
N GLY A 150 25.55 -19.68 -1.00
CA GLY A 150 25.32 -19.97 -2.41
C GLY A 150 26.04 -18.95 -3.29
N PHE A 151 26.51 -19.40 -4.45
CA PHE A 151 27.06 -18.52 -5.46
C PHE A 151 26.88 -19.11 -6.86
N THR A 152 26.16 -18.39 -7.72
CA THR A 152 26.07 -18.67 -9.15
C THR A 152 27.12 -17.87 -9.91
N TYR A 153 27.94 -18.55 -10.72
CA TYR A 153 28.95 -17.87 -11.53
C TYR A 153 28.32 -17.04 -12.66
N MET A 154 28.47 -15.72 -12.58
CA MET A 154 27.88 -14.76 -13.53
C MET A 154 28.75 -14.48 -14.76
N ASP A 155 30.05 -14.76 -14.70
CA ASP A 155 30.97 -14.56 -15.84
C ASP A 155 30.52 -15.34 -17.09
N PRO A 156 30.77 -14.83 -18.31
CA PRO A 156 30.49 -15.56 -19.55
C PRO A 156 31.15 -16.93 -19.43
N PRO A 157 30.37 -18.00 -19.59
CA PRO A 157 30.78 -19.24 -19.00
C PRO A 157 31.96 -19.79 -19.80
N LYS A 158 32.93 -20.37 -19.10
CA LYS A 158 34.00 -21.17 -19.74
C LYS A 158 33.43 -22.46 -20.36
N SER A 159 32.16 -22.77 -20.11
CA SER A 159 31.39 -23.94 -20.54
C SER A 159 29.96 -23.54 -20.96
N ASP A 160 29.22 -24.38 -21.68
CA ASP A 160 27.79 -24.10 -21.97
C ASP A 160 26.85 -24.42 -20.79
N GLU A 161 27.38 -24.40 -19.56
CA GLU A 161 26.76 -24.83 -18.31
C GLU A 161 26.70 -23.68 -17.30
N CYS A 162 25.63 -23.63 -16.52
CA CYS A 162 25.55 -22.80 -15.32
C CYS A 162 26.12 -23.53 -14.11
N GLN A 163 27.09 -22.90 -13.45
CA GLN A 163 27.78 -23.47 -12.30
C GLN A 163 27.38 -22.75 -11.03
N ILE A 164 26.87 -23.52 -10.06
CA ILE A 164 26.50 -23.05 -8.73
C ILE A 164 27.41 -23.72 -7.70
N VAL A 165 27.95 -22.95 -6.76
CA VAL A 165 28.70 -23.48 -5.61
C VAL A 165 27.97 -23.17 -4.32
N PHE A 166 27.78 -24.21 -3.51
CA PHE A 166 27.24 -24.14 -2.17
C PHE A 166 28.35 -24.42 -1.16
N PHE A 167 28.84 -23.38 -0.49
CA PHE A 167 29.78 -23.53 0.62
C PHE A 167 29.03 -23.83 1.91
N LEU A 168 29.36 -24.96 2.53
CA LEU A 168 28.73 -25.42 3.76
C LEU A 168 29.59 -25.03 4.97
N LEU A 169 29.17 -24.02 5.72
CA LEU A 169 29.95 -23.42 6.81
C LEU A 169 29.62 -24.06 8.15
N GLY A 170 30.05 -25.32 8.28
CA GLY A 170 30.00 -26.10 9.49
C GLY A 170 28.59 -26.49 9.95
N ALA A 171 28.49 -26.98 11.20
CA ALA A 171 27.26 -27.52 11.78
C ALA A 171 26.09 -26.51 11.89
N GLY A 172 26.36 -25.21 11.68
CA GLY A 172 25.37 -24.14 11.68
C GLY A 172 24.59 -23.99 10.37
N ALA A 173 24.96 -24.70 9.30
CA ALA A 173 24.19 -24.82 8.06
C ALA A 173 22.85 -25.54 8.35
N THR A 174 21.87 -24.81 8.87
CA THR A 174 20.57 -25.39 9.21
C THR A 174 19.81 -25.69 7.93
N HIS A 175 19.26 -26.90 7.85
CA HIS A 175 18.50 -27.41 6.69
C HIS A 175 17.34 -26.50 6.31
N GLU A 176 16.76 -25.79 7.27
CA GLU A 176 15.53 -25.01 7.10
C GLU A 176 15.58 -23.95 5.98
N ARG A 177 16.77 -23.61 5.46
CA ARG A 177 16.95 -22.67 4.34
C ARG A 177 17.68 -23.24 3.13
N GLY A 178 18.20 -24.46 3.20
CA GLY A 178 19.00 -25.06 2.13
C GLY A 178 18.25 -25.12 0.81
N ALA A 179 17.03 -25.68 0.83
CA ALA A 179 16.14 -25.73 -0.31
C ALA A 179 15.87 -24.36 -0.94
N ALA A 180 15.64 -23.32 -0.13
CA ALA A 180 15.32 -21.97 -0.61
C ALA A 180 16.52 -21.34 -1.32
N VAL A 181 17.72 -21.47 -0.75
CA VAL A 181 18.94 -20.96 -1.39
C VAL A 181 19.22 -21.74 -2.69
N VAL A 182 19.00 -23.05 -2.73
CA VAL A 182 19.09 -23.84 -3.99
C VAL A 182 18.14 -23.30 -5.06
N ALA A 183 16.88 -23.04 -4.71
CA ALA A 183 15.92 -22.46 -5.66
C ALA A 183 16.32 -21.04 -6.11
N HIS A 184 16.85 -20.22 -5.20
CA HIS A 184 17.38 -18.87 -5.48
C HIS A 184 18.49 -18.91 -6.53
N GLU A 185 19.51 -19.73 -6.32
CA GLU A 185 20.65 -19.85 -7.24
C GLU A 185 20.25 -20.45 -8.59
N ILE A 186 19.32 -21.42 -8.62
CA ILE A 186 18.78 -21.94 -9.87
C ILE A 186 18.12 -20.82 -10.70
N PHE A 187 17.46 -19.86 -10.05
CA PHE A 187 16.85 -18.75 -10.77
C PHE A 187 17.90 -17.81 -11.39
N HIS A 188 19.05 -17.62 -10.76
CA HIS A 188 20.17 -16.89 -11.38
C HIS A 188 20.66 -17.57 -12.66
N CYS A 189 20.64 -18.90 -12.76
CA CYS A 189 20.93 -19.59 -14.02
C CYS A 189 19.92 -19.28 -15.12
N VAL A 190 18.64 -19.13 -14.77
CA VAL A 190 17.60 -18.73 -15.72
C VAL A 190 17.78 -17.27 -16.13
N GLN A 191 18.06 -16.37 -15.20
CA GLN A 191 18.40 -14.99 -15.52
C GLN A 191 19.59 -14.93 -16.49
N LYS A 192 20.69 -15.64 -16.19
CA LYS A 192 21.89 -15.70 -17.04
C LYS A 192 21.60 -16.18 -18.47
N ALA A 193 20.72 -17.16 -18.62
CA ALA A 193 20.35 -17.70 -19.93
C ALA A 193 19.42 -16.78 -20.76
N ASN A 194 18.72 -15.84 -20.11
CA ASN A 194 17.71 -15.01 -20.76
C ASN A 194 18.07 -13.52 -20.83
N LEU A 195 18.99 -13.05 -20.00
CA LEU A 195 19.42 -11.65 -19.94
C LEU A 195 20.76 -11.44 -20.64
N SER A 196 21.03 -10.20 -21.02
CA SER A 196 22.30 -9.84 -21.65
C SER A 196 23.47 -9.90 -20.65
N PRO A 197 24.71 -10.12 -21.11
CA PRO A 197 25.89 -10.03 -20.24
C PRO A 197 25.97 -8.68 -19.49
N GLY A 198 25.63 -7.57 -20.16
CA GLY A 198 25.59 -6.24 -19.52
C GLY A 198 24.64 -6.20 -18.32
N GLN A 199 23.42 -6.72 -18.48
CA GLN A 199 22.44 -6.85 -17.39
C GLN A 199 22.98 -7.69 -16.23
N MET A 200 23.56 -8.86 -16.50
CA MET A 200 24.10 -9.72 -15.43
C MET A 200 25.32 -9.13 -14.72
N THR A 201 26.06 -8.24 -15.37
CA THR A 201 27.18 -7.48 -14.78
C THR A 201 26.79 -6.12 -14.23
N SER A 202 25.50 -5.80 -14.19
CA SER A 202 25.01 -4.46 -13.81
C SER A 202 24.95 -4.23 -12.30
N MET A 203 25.53 -5.10 -11.47
CA MET A 203 25.56 -4.97 -10.00
C MET A 203 26.97 -4.84 -9.42
N THR A 204 27.10 -4.17 -8.28
CA THR A 204 28.36 -4.11 -7.50
C THR A 204 28.38 -5.17 -6.39
N GLU A 205 29.57 -5.50 -5.88
CA GLU A 205 29.71 -6.34 -4.68
C GLU A 205 28.95 -5.77 -3.46
N ALA A 206 28.87 -4.43 -3.36
CA ALA A 206 28.13 -3.73 -2.32
C ALA A 206 26.60 -3.87 -2.47
N GLY A 207 26.11 -4.33 -3.64
CA GLY A 207 24.69 -4.49 -3.91
C GLY A 207 24.00 -3.27 -4.50
N ASP A 208 24.76 -2.40 -5.17
CA ASP A 208 24.22 -1.30 -5.96
C ASP A 208 23.90 -1.76 -7.39
N GLY A 209 23.25 -0.89 -8.16
CA GLY A 209 22.95 -1.14 -9.57
C GLY A 209 21.81 -2.13 -9.75
N GLY A 210 22.00 -3.17 -10.54
CA GLY A 210 20.98 -4.17 -10.86
C GLY A 210 20.71 -5.19 -9.75
N ALA A 211 21.42 -5.11 -8.61
CA ALA A 211 21.27 -6.07 -7.52
C ALA A 211 19.82 -6.14 -7.00
N TRP A 212 19.06 -5.04 -7.04
CA TRP A 212 17.67 -5.05 -6.58
C TRP A 212 16.77 -5.98 -7.41
N TRP A 213 16.94 -6.01 -8.73
CA TRP A 213 16.14 -6.88 -9.58
C TRP A 213 16.76 -8.24 -9.80
N ILE A 214 18.08 -8.38 -9.75
CA ILE A 214 18.77 -9.68 -9.80
C ILE A 214 18.43 -10.49 -8.55
N GLU A 215 18.70 -9.93 -7.37
CA GLU A 215 18.51 -10.62 -6.08
C GLU A 215 17.06 -10.61 -5.62
N GLY A 216 16.34 -9.50 -5.79
CA GLY A 216 14.95 -9.40 -5.35
C GLY A 216 14.04 -10.38 -6.09
N SER A 217 14.26 -10.60 -7.39
CA SER A 217 13.47 -11.58 -8.15
C SER A 217 13.89 -13.02 -7.86
N ALA A 218 15.16 -13.30 -7.57
CA ALA A 218 15.60 -14.61 -7.12
C ALA A 218 15.03 -14.97 -5.74
N ALA A 219 15.00 -14.02 -4.80
CA ALA A 219 14.39 -14.20 -3.49
C ALA A 219 12.87 -14.42 -3.55
N TRP A 220 12.18 -13.69 -4.46
CA TRP A 220 10.78 -13.96 -4.79
C TRP A 220 10.59 -15.38 -5.32
N PHE A 221 11.38 -15.78 -6.32
CA PHE A 221 11.26 -17.08 -6.96
C PHE A 221 11.44 -18.21 -5.94
N ALA A 222 12.47 -18.14 -5.10
CA ALA A 222 12.73 -19.13 -4.05
C ALA A 222 11.56 -19.24 -3.07
N SER A 223 11.02 -18.09 -2.64
CA SER A 223 9.90 -18.03 -1.69
C SER A 223 8.58 -18.52 -2.32
N ALA A 224 8.38 -18.31 -3.62
CA ALA A 224 7.23 -18.81 -4.36
C ALA A 224 7.32 -20.31 -4.68
N ALA A 225 8.55 -20.83 -4.85
CA ALA A 225 8.83 -22.25 -5.03
C ALA A 225 8.67 -23.05 -3.73
N LEU A 226 9.03 -22.44 -2.58
CA LEU A 226 9.01 -23.08 -1.26
C LEU A 226 8.17 -22.26 -0.26
N PRO A 227 6.83 -22.28 -0.36
CA PRO A 227 5.91 -21.55 0.52
C PRO A 227 6.08 -21.86 2.01
N GLU A 228 6.67 -23.00 2.35
CA GLU A 228 6.93 -23.44 3.72
C GLU A 228 8.20 -22.88 4.35
N ALA A 229 9.08 -22.26 3.57
CA ALA A 229 10.28 -21.59 4.07
C ALA A 229 9.97 -20.20 4.65
N ASP A 230 9.00 -20.10 5.56
CA ASP A 230 8.46 -18.83 6.09
C ASP A 230 9.57 -17.92 6.64
N ALA A 231 10.54 -18.48 7.35
CA ALA A 231 11.64 -17.72 7.96
C ALA A 231 12.61 -17.10 6.91
N TYR A 232 12.69 -17.69 5.72
CA TYR A 232 13.46 -17.11 4.60
C TYR A 232 12.72 -15.88 4.05
N LEU A 233 11.44 -16.03 3.69
CA LEU A 233 10.62 -14.93 3.19
C LEU A 233 10.48 -13.78 4.21
N GLN A 234 10.13 -14.11 5.46
CA GLN A 234 9.83 -13.10 6.49
C GLN A 234 11.00 -12.13 6.71
N ARG A 235 12.25 -12.61 6.66
CA ARG A 235 13.44 -11.75 6.77
C ARG A 235 13.45 -10.65 5.71
N HIS A 236 13.10 -10.99 4.47
CA HIS A 236 13.07 -10.04 3.37
C HIS A 236 11.92 -9.04 3.53
N LEU A 237 10.77 -9.49 4.02
CA LEU A 237 9.63 -8.62 4.36
C LEU A 237 9.99 -7.62 5.47
N ASP A 238 10.58 -8.11 6.57
CA ASP A 238 11.01 -7.28 7.70
C ASP A 238 12.03 -6.21 7.25
N THR A 239 12.96 -6.61 6.37
CA THR A 239 13.97 -5.69 5.83
C THR A 239 13.34 -4.63 4.92
N PHE A 240 12.35 -5.01 4.10
CA PHE A 240 11.59 -4.05 3.28
C PHE A 240 10.78 -3.08 4.14
N ASP A 241 10.07 -3.58 5.16
CA ASP A 241 9.30 -2.75 6.09
C ASP A 241 10.19 -1.74 6.82
N ALA A 242 11.39 -2.15 7.23
CA ALA A 242 12.37 -1.28 7.86
C ALA A 242 12.96 -0.24 6.90
N SER A 243 13.27 -0.62 5.65
CA SER A 243 14.06 0.20 4.72
C SER A 243 13.24 1.08 3.79
N SER A 244 12.00 0.67 3.48
CA SER A 244 11.13 1.35 2.50
C SER A 244 10.72 2.79 2.81
N PRO A 245 10.82 3.33 4.05
CA PRO A 245 10.60 4.76 4.28
C PRO A 245 11.67 5.68 3.69
N GLU A 246 12.91 5.21 3.55
CA GLU A 246 14.07 6.07 3.24
C GLU A 246 14.94 5.53 2.08
N THR A 247 14.89 4.23 1.82
CA THR A 247 15.69 3.59 0.78
C THR A 247 14.90 3.53 -0.52
N PRO A 248 15.47 3.90 -1.68
CA PRO A 248 14.81 3.71 -2.96
C PRO A 248 14.84 2.23 -3.35
N LEU A 249 13.80 1.77 -4.06
CA LEU A 249 13.66 0.36 -4.44
C LEU A 249 14.88 -0.17 -5.22
N PHE A 250 15.52 0.66 -6.07
CA PHE A 250 16.71 0.25 -6.82
C PHE A 250 17.99 0.05 -5.97
N ARG A 251 17.96 0.40 -4.68
CA ARG A 251 19.02 0.11 -3.70
C ARG A 251 18.63 -1.01 -2.74
N MET A 252 17.47 -1.64 -2.91
CA MET A 252 17.02 -2.76 -2.09
C MET A 252 17.35 -4.06 -2.80
N ARG A 253 18.40 -4.80 -2.40
CA ARG A 253 18.74 -6.13 -2.95
C ARG A 253 17.60 -7.16 -2.77
N TYR A 254 17.76 -8.08 -1.83
CA TYR A 254 16.73 -9.07 -1.47
C TYR A 254 15.46 -8.43 -0.90
N ALA A 255 15.60 -7.26 -0.26
CA ALA A 255 14.46 -6.53 0.28
C ALA A 255 13.48 -6.08 -0.82
N ALA A 256 13.85 -6.06 -2.11
CA ALA A 256 12.90 -5.80 -3.19
C ALA A 256 11.93 -6.97 -3.48
N ALA A 257 12.06 -8.13 -2.84
CA ALA A 257 11.17 -9.28 -3.06
C ALA A 257 9.66 -8.97 -3.00
N PRO A 258 9.14 -8.10 -2.10
CA PRO A 258 7.72 -7.73 -2.09
C PRO A 258 7.23 -7.10 -3.39
N PHE A 259 8.08 -6.32 -4.08
CA PHE A 259 7.73 -5.77 -5.40
C PHE A 259 7.55 -6.89 -6.44
N PHE A 260 8.42 -7.90 -6.43
CA PHE A 260 8.30 -9.03 -7.36
C PHE A 260 7.10 -9.92 -7.07
N PHE A 261 6.71 -10.07 -5.79
CA PHE A 261 5.43 -10.67 -5.42
C PHE A 261 4.23 -9.88 -5.97
N TRP A 262 4.24 -8.56 -5.81
CA TRP A 262 3.20 -7.70 -6.38
C TRP A 262 3.12 -7.81 -7.90
N LEU A 263 4.27 -7.74 -8.58
CA LEU A 263 4.36 -7.84 -10.03
C LEU A 263 3.82 -9.19 -10.55
N ALA A 264 4.21 -10.29 -9.91
CA ALA A 264 3.72 -11.62 -10.26
C ALA A 264 2.22 -11.78 -10.00
N GLY A 265 1.70 -11.20 -8.91
CA GLY A 265 0.28 -11.18 -8.60
C GLY A 265 -0.57 -10.34 -9.58
N ASP A 266 -0.04 -9.19 -10.01
CA ASP A 266 -0.73 -8.26 -10.91
C ASP A 266 -0.66 -8.71 -12.39
N ARG A 267 0.49 -9.25 -12.82
CA ARG A 267 0.78 -9.54 -14.23
C ARG A 267 0.90 -11.03 -14.57
N GLY A 268 0.98 -11.89 -13.58
CA GLY A 268 1.28 -13.32 -13.74
C GLY A 268 2.77 -13.63 -13.62
N GLU A 269 3.08 -14.82 -13.12
CA GLU A 269 4.45 -15.34 -12.95
C GLU A 269 5.19 -15.45 -14.30
N ASP A 270 4.45 -15.66 -15.41
CA ASP A 270 4.96 -15.77 -16.78
C ASP A 270 5.48 -14.45 -17.38
N ARG A 271 5.20 -13.32 -16.72
CA ARG A 271 5.67 -11.99 -17.16
C ARG A 271 6.97 -11.56 -16.51
N MET A 272 7.47 -12.31 -15.53
CA MET A 272 8.68 -11.96 -14.79
C MET A 272 9.89 -11.74 -15.72
N LEU A 273 10.19 -12.69 -16.61
CA LEU A 273 11.34 -12.56 -17.51
C LEU A 273 11.19 -11.41 -18.51
N SER A 274 9.97 -11.11 -18.95
CA SER A 274 9.72 -9.95 -19.81
C SER A 274 10.05 -8.65 -19.07
N PHE A 275 9.66 -8.52 -17.81
CA PHE A 275 10.02 -7.37 -16.98
C PHE A 275 11.54 -7.28 -16.78
N LEU A 276 12.19 -8.38 -16.39
CA LEU A 276 13.64 -8.41 -16.17
C LEU A 276 14.45 -8.07 -17.43
N SER A 277 13.96 -8.48 -18.62
CA SER A 277 14.62 -8.15 -19.89
C SER A 277 14.65 -6.65 -20.21
N GLY A 278 13.73 -5.86 -19.63
CA GLY A 278 13.70 -4.41 -19.76
C GLY A 278 14.56 -3.67 -18.73
N MET A 279 15.19 -4.37 -17.78
CA MET A 279 16.04 -3.75 -16.76
C MET A 279 17.38 -3.30 -17.34
N ALA A 280 18.02 -2.35 -16.65
CA ALA A 280 19.23 -1.72 -17.13
C ALA A 280 20.43 -2.68 -17.19
N ASP A 281 21.28 -2.47 -18.21
CA ASP A 281 22.53 -3.19 -18.46
C ASP A 281 23.76 -2.49 -17.88
N ARG A 282 23.56 -1.47 -17.04
CA ARG A 282 24.62 -0.65 -16.43
C ARG A 282 24.38 -0.44 -14.94
N ILE A 283 25.47 -0.35 -14.20
CA ILE A 283 25.47 -0.19 -12.74
C ILE A 283 24.91 1.16 -12.29
N ASP A 284 25.06 2.22 -13.09
CA ASP A 284 24.74 3.58 -12.63
C ASP A 284 23.25 3.78 -12.33
N GLU A 285 22.96 4.53 -11.26
CA GLU A 285 21.59 4.73 -10.77
C GLU A 285 20.66 5.35 -11.81
N ARG A 286 21.19 6.24 -12.65
CA ARG A 286 20.41 6.88 -13.71
C ARG A 286 19.92 5.85 -14.73
N ALA A 287 20.74 4.86 -15.08
CA ALA A 287 20.34 3.76 -15.94
C ALA A 287 19.23 2.93 -15.26
N GLN A 288 19.40 2.56 -13.99
CA GLN A 288 18.40 1.77 -13.25
C GLN A 288 17.05 2.49 -13.17
N ILE A 289 17.04 3.76 -12.76
CA ILE A 289 15.84 4.62 -12.70
C ILE A 289 15.16 4.71 -14.07
N THR A 290 15.95 4.87 -15.15
CA THR A 290 15.39 4.98 -16.51
C THR A 290 14.70 3.69 -16.91
N ALA A 291 15.34 2.54 -16.68
CA ALA A 291 14.78 1.23 -16.98
C ALA A 291 13.51 0.93 -16.15
N MET A 292 13.50 1.27 -14.86
CA MET A 292 12.30 1.11 -14.02
C MET A 292 11.11 1.92 -14.54
N ARG A 293 11.34 3.19 -14.92
CA ARG A 293 10.30 4.05 -15.48
C ARG A 293 9.77 3.53 -16.82
N GLU A 294 10.63 2.92 -17.63
CA GLU A 294 10.24 2.36 -18.92
C GLU A 294 9.53 1.01 -18.78
N ALA A 295 9.85 0.24 -17.74
CA ALA A 295 9.28 -1.08 -17.51
C ALA A 295 7.83 -1.06 -17.02
N LEU A 296 7.44 -0.02 -16.27
CA LEU A 296 6.06 0.14 -15.78
C LEU A 296 5.62 1.62 -15.80
N PRO A 297 4.36 1.91 -16.19
CA PRO A 297 3.72 3.20 -16.00
C PRO A 297 3.82 3.74 -14.56
N GLY A 298 3.78 5.06 -14.39
CA GLY A 298 3.80 5.71 -13.07
C GLY A 298 2.70 5.21 -12.13
N ASP A 299 1.50 4.99 -12.65
CA ASP A 299 0.33 4.52 -11.88
C ASP A 299 0.51 3.09 -11.36
N ASP A 300 1.28 2.26 -12.06
CA ASP A 300 1.58 0.89 -11.62
C ASP A 300 2.55 0.92 -10.41
N TRP A 301 3.55 1.80 -10.44
CA TRP A 301 4.44 2.02 -9.30
C TRP A 301 3.70 2.59 -8.08
N LEU A 302 2.75 3.49 -8.31
CA LEU A 302 1.88 4.01 -7.25
C LEU A 302 0.94 2.91 -6.72
N ARG A 303 0.37 2.06 -7.58
CA ARG A 303 -0.47 0.93 -7.15
C ARG A 303 0.30 -0.06 -6.29
N PHE A 304 1.56 -0.35 -6.61
CA PHE A 304 2.43 -1.14 -5.72
C PHE A 304 2.50 -0.52 -4.30
N ALA A 305 2.72 0.79 -4.20
CA ALA A 305 2.76 1.47 -2.91
C ALA A 305 1.43 1.38 -2.14
N GLN A 306 0.31 1.56 -2.83
CA GLN A 306 -1.04 1.45 -2.28
C GLN A 306 -1.32 0.04 -1.76
N ASP A 307 -1.05 -0.99 -2.57
CA ASP A 307 -1.27 -2.39 -2.21
C ASP A 307 -0.35 -2.84 -1.07
N TYR A 308 0.88 -2.34 -1.03
CA TYR A 308 1.79 -2.55 0.09
C TYR A 308 1.24 -1.96 1.39
N LEU A 309 0.87 -0.67 1.38
CA LEU A 309 0.31 0.01 2.55
C LEU A 309 -0.97 -0.70 3.05
N ASP A 310 -1.77 -1.23 2.12
CA ASP A 310 -3.01 -1.94 2.42
C ASP A 310 -2.83 -3.42 2.75
N ARG A 311 -1.59 -3.93 2.70
CA ARG A 311 -1.27 -5.35 2.93
C ARG A 311 -2.02 -6.28 1.96
N ARG A 312 -2.17 -5.84 0.71
CA ARG A 312 -2.87 -6.55 -0.37
C ARG A 312 -1.95 -7.26 -1.36
N ILE A 313 -0.63 -7.20 -1.17
CA ILE A 313 0.32 -7.90 -2.03
C ILE A 313 0.12 -9.43 -1.89
N PRO A 314 -0.17 -10.15 -2.98
CA PRO A 314 -0.28 -11.61 -2.94
C PRO A 314 1.04 -12.28 -2.56
N GLY A 315 0.93 -13.37 -1.82
CA GLY A 315 2.04 -14.22 -1.43
C GLY A 315 1.66 -15.70 -1.53
N PRO A 316 2.58 -16.61 -1.22
CA PRO A 316 2.38 -18.05 -1.44
C PRO A 316 1.21 -18.67 -0.65
N ARG A 317 0.80 -18.02 0.45
CA ARG A 317 -0.23 -18.51 1.39
C ARG A 317 -1.38 -17.49 1.60
N GLY A 318 -1.61 -16.59 0.65
CA GLY A 318 -2.62 -15.53 0.77
C GLY A 318 -1.99 -14.16 0.51
N THR A 319 -2.17 -13.20 1.42
CA THR A 319 -1.47 -11.91 1.37
C THR A 319 -0.16 -11.98 2.15
N LEU A 320 0.89 -11.27 1.70
CA LEU A 320 2.14 -11.19 2.45
C LEU A 320 1.91 -10.56 3.84
N PRO A 321 2.49 -11.12 4.91
CA PRO A 321 2.34 -10.62 6.29
C PRO A 321 3.23 -9.40 6.57
N MET A 322 3.07 -8.34 5.77
CA MET A 322 3.85 -7.11 5.87
C MET A 322 3.30 -6.19 6.97
N THR A 323 4.16 -5.39 7.56
CA THR A 323 3.85 -4.40 8.61
C THR A 323 4.32 -3.02 8.18
N PRO A 324 3.62 -2.37 7.22
CA PRO A 324 4.01 -1.05 6.75
C PRO A 324 4.01 -0.03 7.88
N GLN A 325 5.09 0.75 7.97
CA GLN A 325 5.16 1.91 8.85
C GLN A 325 4.19 3.01 8.37
N ASP A 326 3.62 3.77 9.31
CA ASP A 326 2.60 4.79 9.01
C ASP A 326 3.17 6.06 8.35
N GLY A 327 4.44 6.39 8.59
CA GLY A 327 5.06 7.62 8.11
C GLY A 327 4.68 8.86 8.94
N ALA A 328 4.77 10.04 8.32
CA ALA A 328 4.47 11.31 8.97
C ALA A 328 2.95 11.57 9.04
N THR A 329 2.51 12.33 10.06
CA THR A 329 1.15 12.87 10.12
C THR A 329 1.18 14.38 9.89
N TRP A 330 0.39 14.85 8.94
CA TRP A 330 0.21 16.26 8.59
C TRP A 330 -1.15 16.75 9.10
N SER A 331 -1.16 17.45 10.23
CA SER A 331 -2.38 17.96 10.85
C SER A 331 -2.73 19.36 10.34
N TRP A 332 -3.94 19.53 9.84
CA TRP A 332 -4.47 20.76 9.27
C TRP A 332 -5.51 21.35 10.21
N THR A 333 -5.07 22.32 11.02
CA THR A 333 -5.93 23.07 11.94
C THR A 333 -6.21 24.50 11.44
N THR A 334 -5.33 24.99 10.56
CA THR A 334 -5.44 26.26 9.83
C THR A 334 -4.89 26.08 8.41
N ALA A 335 -5.12 27.07 7.54
CA ALA A 335 -4.60 27.05 6.17
C ALA A 335 -3.07 26.92 6.14
N ARG A 336 -2.53 26.01 5.32
CA ARG A 336 -1.10 25.75 5.20
C ARG A 336 -0.73 25.07 3.88
N THR A 337 0.56 25.05 3.58
CA THR A 337 1.11 24.25 2.48
C THR A 337 2.03 23.19 3.05
N GLU A 338 1.68 21.91 2.87
CA GLU A 338 2.58 20.81 3.18
C GLU A 338 3.58 20.63 2.03
N ARG A 339 4.84 20.37 2.39
CA ARG A 339 5.92 20.13 1.43
C ARG A 339 6.48 18.74 1.69
N ILE A 340 6.09 17.78 0.87
CA ILE A 340 6.44 16.38 1.03
C ILE A 340 7.60 16.06 0.07
N PRO A 341 8.80 15.74 0.58
CA PRO A 341 9.91 15.33 -0.28
C PRO A 341 9.60 13.95 -0.88
N LEU A 342 9.75 13.83 -2.20
CA LEU A 342 9.57 12.60 -2.94
C LEU A 342 10.86 12.23 -3.65
N GLU A 343 11.63 11.34 -3.04
CA GLU A 343 12.83 10.75 -3.63
C GLU A 343 12.45 9.73 -4.72
N PRO A 344 13.23 9.61 -5.81
CA PRO A 344 12.96 8.65 -6.88
C PRO A 344 12.83 7.22 -6.35
N PHE A 345 11.71 6.56 -6.63
CA PHE A 345 11.42 5.18 -6.24
C PHE A 345 11.50 4.90 -4.72
N VAL A 346 11.35 5.93 -3.89
CA VAL A 346 11.09 5.79 -2.44
C VAL A 346 9.60 5.89 -2.21
N LEU A 347 9.05 5.00 -1.38
CA LEU A 347 7.63 5.00 -1.03
C LEU A 347 7.38 6.05 0.06
N ALA A 348 6.97 7.25 -0.36
CA ALA A 348 6.50 8.28 0.53
C ALA A 348 5.11 7.91 1.07
N ARG A 349 4.93 8.05 2.38
CA ARG A 349 3.70 7.65 3.07
C ARG A 349 3.44 8.56 4.26
N GLY A 350 2.19 8.63 4.65
CA GLY A 350 1.79 9.39 5.81
C GLY A 350 0.29 9.39 6.01
N TRP A 351 -0.13 10.30 6.89
CA TRP A 351 -1.51 10.58 7.18
C TRP A 351 -1.77 12.08 7.03
N ILE A 352 -2.87 12.45 6.41
CA ILE A 352 -3.40 13.81 6.39
C ILE A 352 -4.57 13.83 7.37
N ASP A 353 -4.44 14.63 8.43
CA ASP A 353 -5.45 14.75 9.47
C ASP A 353 -6.07 16.15 9.37
N CYS A 354 -7.30 16.23 8.89
CA CYS A 354 -8.03 17.48 8.74
C CYS A 354 -8.90 17.71 9.98
N ASP A 355 -8.65 18.79 10.71
CA ASP A 355 -9.58 19.27 11.71
C ASP A 355 -10.84 19.79 11.04
N CYS A 356 -11.83 20.06 11.87
CA CYS A 356 -13.12 20.46 11.39
C CYS A 356 -13.11 21.81 10.61
N GLY A 357 -13.96 21.90 9.58
CA GLY A 357 -14.04 23.03 8.67
C GLY A 357 -14.27 22.61 7.22
N ASP A 358 -14.49 23.60 6.36
CA ASP A 358 -14.49 23.43 4.91
C ASP A 358 -13.10 23.74 4.37
N TRP A 359 -12.44 22.74 3.81
CA TRP A 359 -11.11 22.82 3.24
C TRP A 359 -11.18 22.74 1.72
N SER A 360 -10.37 23.55 1.04
CA SER A 360 -10.01 23.34 -0.35
C SER A 360 -8.56 22.89 -0.43
N THR A 361 -8.28 21.93 -1.32
CA THR A 361 -6.92 21.40 -1.51
C THR A 361 -6.48 21.57 -2.96
N ASP A 362 -5.22 21.93 -3.15
CA ASP A 362 -4.55 21.95 -4.45
C ASP A 362 -3.22 21.22 -4.33
N THR A 363 -2.90 20.34 -5.29
CA THR A 363 -1.68 19.53 -5.27
C THR A 363 -0.81 19.83 -6.48
N ARG A 364 0.49 20.05 -6.26
CA ARG A 364 1.46 20.35 -7.33
C ARG A 364 2.89 19.96 -6.95
N PRO A 365 3.77 19.58 -7.90
CA PRO A 365 3.48 19.29 -9.30
C PRO A 365 2.70 17.98 -9.47
N ASP A 366 2.28 17.67 -10.69
CA ASP A 366 1.67 16.39 -11.04
C ASP A 366 2.71 15.26 -11.00
N VAL A 367 2.78 14.59 -9.84
CA VAL A 367 3.64 13.43 -9.55
C VAL A 367 2.75 12.32 -9.01
N PRO A 368 3.01 11.03 -9.29
CA PRO A 368 2.14 9.96 -8.82
C PRO A 368 1.97 9.97 -7.29
N HIS A 369 0.75 10.29 -6.84
CA HIS A 369 0.34 10.28 -5.45
C HIS A 369 -1.14 9.92 -5.35
N ALA A 370 -1.56 9.43 -4.19
CA ALA A 370 -2.95 9.14 -3.89
C ALA A 370 -3.22 9.28 -2.39
N ALA A 371 -4.49 9.49 -2.07
CA ALA A 371 -5.02 9.48 -0.73
C ALA A 371 -6.19 8.49 -0.64
N ARG A 372 -6.44 7.97 0.56
CA ARG A 372 -7.59 7.13 0.86
C ARG A 372 -8.16 7.47 2.22
N PRO A 373 -9.48 7.66 2.38
CA PRO A 373 -10.07 7.90 3.70
C PRO A 373 -9.77 6.77 4.69
N ALA A 374 -9.46 7.11 5.93
CA ALA A 374 -9.18 6.16 7.00
C ALA A 374 -10.41 5.32 7.36
N ALA A 375 -11.60 5.89 7.18
CA ALA A 375 -12.89 5.20 7.37
C ALA A 375 -13.15 4.11 6.31
N GLY A 376 -12.32 4.01 5.27
CA GLY A 376 -12.46 3.08 4.16
C GLY A 376 -12.78 3.80 2.84
N GLY A 377 -12.63 3.07 1.73
CA GLY A 377 -12.77 3.61 0.37
C GLY A 377 -11.64 3.14 -0.54
N ASP A 378 -11.63 3.65 -1.76
CA ASP A 378 -10.57 3.39 -2.74
C ASP A 378 -9.50 4.48 -2.69
N TRP A 379 -8.31 4.16 -3.18
CA TRP A 379 -7.26 5.14 -3.42
C TRP A 379 -7.66 6.03 -4.61
N ALA A 380 -7.56 7.34 -4.42
CA ALA A 380 -7.84 8.33 -5.45
C ALA A 380 -6.99 9.59 -5.20
N ASP A 381 -7.12 10.60 -6.05
CA ASP A 381 -6.58 11.93 -5.75
C ASP A 381 -7.16 12.47 -4.44
N LEU A 382 -6.40 13.29 -3.72
CA LEU A 382 -6.92 13.97 -2.54
C LEU A 382 -8.11 14.86 -2.97
N PRO A 383 -9.28 14.76 -2.31
CA PRO A 383 -10.44 15.53 -2.73
C PRO A 383 -10.16 17.02 -2.71
N GLY A 384 -10.37 17.71 -3.83
CA GLY A 384 -10.17 19.17 -3.95
C GLY A 384 -11.02 20.00 -2.96
N ARG A 385 -12.03 19.38 -2.34
CA ARG A 385 -12.81 19.93 -1.22
C ARG A 385 -13.01 18.86 -0.17
N ILE A 386 -12.78 19.20 1.09
CA ILE A 386 -12.98 18.32 2.26
C ILE A 386 -13.83 19.10 3.26
N ALA A 387 -15.04 18.63 3.53
CA ALA A 387 -15.93 19.23 4.53
C ALA A 387 -15.93 18.34 5.77
N VAL A 388 -15.40 18.85 6.88
CA VAL A 388 -15.26 18.13 8.14
C VAL A 388 -16.20 18.74 9.17
N PRO A 389 -17.25 18.02 9.61
CA PRO A 389 -18.23 18.53 10.57
C PRO A 389 -17.57 18.95 11.89
N SER A 390 -18.16 19.91 12.57
CA SER A 390 -17.62 20.41 13.83
C SER A 390 -17.62 19.32 14.91
N GLY A 391 -16.51 19.20 15.64
CA GLY A 391 -16.30 18.12 16.62
C GLY A 391 -15.92 16.76 16.02
N GLU A 392 -15.66 16.72 14.71
CA GLU A 392 -15.13 15.56 13.98
C GLU A 392 -13.75 15.87 13.39
N HIS A 393 -13.06 14.83 12.93
CA HIS A 393 -11.83 14.93 12.16
C HIS A 393 -11.95 13.98 10.97
N GLU A 394 -11.44 14.40 9.81
CA GLU A 394 -11.32 13.51 8.66
C GLU A 394 -9.84 13.14 8.49
N ARG A 395 -9.58 11.87 8.20
CA ARG A 395 -8.22 11.35 8.11
C ARG A 395 -8.03 10.61 6.81
N PHE A 396 -6.94 10.90 6.10
CA PHE A 396 -6.59 10.23 4.85
C PHE A 396 -5.23 9.56 4.97
N ARG A 397 -5.13 8.31 4.58
CA ARG A 397 -3.84 7.67 4.34
C ARG A 397 -3.28 8.17 3.03
N PHE A 398 -2.00 8.52 2.99
CA PHE A 398 -1.32 9.06 1.84
C PHE A 398 -0.26 8.09 1.31
N ALA A 399 -0.13 8.02 -0.02
CA ALA A 399 0.93 7.33 -0.73
C ALA A 399 1.48 8.24 -1.83
N GLY A 400 2.80 8.33 -1.97
CA GLY A 400 3.48 9.02 -3.06
C GLY A 400 4.63 8.16 -3.58
N PHE A 401 4.82 8.16 -4.90
CA PHE A 401 5.86 7.34 -5.53
C PHE A 401 6.45 8.06 -6.75
N ASN A 402 7.54 8.81 -6.54
CA ASN A 402 8.17 9.57 -7.61
C ASN A 402 8.93 8.65 -8.58
N THR A 403 8.46 8.57 -9.82
CA THR A 403 9.11 7.80 -10.90
C THR A 403 10.02 8.67 -11.78
N GLY A 404 10.13 9.96 -11.45
CA GLY A 404 11.05 10.90 -12.08
C GLY A 404 12.51 10.61 -11.72
N GLY A 405 13.43 11.04 -12.57
CA GLY A 405 14.87 10.81 -12.36
C GLY A 405 15.56 11.78 -11.41
N ARG A 406 14.79 12.60 -10.68
CA ARG A 406 15.27 13.59 -9.73
C ARG A 406 14.30 13.69 -8.56
N PRO A 407 14.78 14.06 -7.35
CA PRO A 407 13.91 14.37 -6.24
C PRO A 407 12.89 15.44 -6.63
N ALA A 408 11.67 15.29 -6.15
CA ALA A 408 10.59 16.25 -6.30
C ALA A 408 10.09 16.67 -4.91
N THR A 409 9.39 17.78 -4.83
CA THR A 409 8.64 18.17 -3.64
C THR A 409 7.19 18.32 -4.03
N LEU A 410 6.33 17.45 -3.51
CA LEU A 410 4.89 17.59 -3.63
C LEU A 410 4.45 18.67 -2.63
N GLU A 411 3.82 19.70 -3.14
CA GLU A 411 3.15 20.74 -2.38
C GLU A 411 1.65 20.42 -2.33
N ILE A 412 1.11 20.26 -1.13
CA ILE A 412 -0.33 20.17 -0.88
C ILE A 412 -0.74 21.46 -0.20
N GLU A 413 -1.39 22.37 -0.93
CA GLU A 413 -1.95 23.59 -0.38
C GLU A 413 -3.34 23.30 0.17
N ALA A 414 -3.51 23.40 1.48
CA ALA A 414 -4.79 23.28 2.16
C ALA A 414 -5.24 24.69 2.59
N ARG A 415 -6.34 25.19 2.04
CA ARG A 415 -6.96 26.45 2.46
C ARG A 415 -8.25 26.16 3.22
N GLN A 416 -8.34 26.63 4.45
CA GLN A 416 -9.58 26.60 5.22
C GLN A 416 -10.49 27.72 4.69
N GLU A 417 -11.52 27.34 3.91
CA GLU A 417 -12.52 28.26 3.38
C GLU A 417 -13.53 28.68 4.46
N ALA A 418 -13.85 27.76 5.38
CA ALA A 418 -14.63 28.03 6.57
C ALA A 418 -14.07 27.25 7.76
N ALA A 419 -13.68 27.94 8.82
CA ALA A 419 -13.36 27.27 10.08
C ALA A 419 -14.65 26.75 10.75
N CYS A 420 -14.51 25.73 11.58
CA CYS A 420 -15.58 25.40 12.50
C CYS A 420 -15.93 26.57 13.41
N ALA A 421 -17.22 26.80 13.53
CA ALA A 421 -17.76 27.53 14.66
C ALA A 421 -17.41 26.81 15.97
N GLU A 422 -16.94 27.55 16.98
CA GLU A 422 -16.50 27.02 18.29
C GLU A 422 -17.56 26.14 19.00
N CYS A 423 -18.85 26.22 18.65
CA CYS A 423 -19.90 25.50 19.39
C CYS A 423 -19.84 23.96 19.32
N ALA A 424 -19.00 23.33 18.51
CA ALA A 424 -18.97 21.86 18.45
C ALA A 424 -17.64 21.23 18.87
N ALA A 425 -16.67 22.03 19.31
CA ALA A 425 -15.47 21.52 19.98
C ALA A 425 -15.72 21.15 21.46
N ILE A 426 -16.77 21.69 22.09
CA ILE A 426 -17.11 21.45 23.49
C ILE A 426 -18.30 20.49 23.56
N ARG A 427 -18.06 19.19 23.81
CA ARG A 427 -19.13 18.20 24.06
C ARG A 427 -19.57 18.12 25.52
N THR A 428 -19.23 19.12 26.33
CA THR A 428 -19.76 19.19 27.69
C THR A 428 -21.23 19.58 27.58
N VAL A 429 -22.10 18.68 28.03
CA VAL A 429 -23.55 18.88 28.09
C VAL A 429 -23.87 19.07 29.56
N ASP A 430 -24.23 20.28 29.95
CA ASP A 430 -24.76 20.51 31.29
C ASP A 430 -26.16 19.90 31.37
N ALA A 431 -26.34 18.91 32.23
CA ALA A 431 -27.58 18.16 32.33
C ALA A 431 -28.78 19.06 32.68
N CYS A 432 -28.55 20.17 33.40
CA CYS A 432 -29.64 21.11 33.67
C CYS A 432 -30.14 21.80 32.40
N LEU A 433 -29.35 21.95 31.33
CA LEU A 433 -29.79 22.59 30.09
C LEU A 433 -30.68 21.70 29.22
N VAL A 434 -30.51 20.38 29.29
CA VAL A 434 -31.23 19.43 28.42
C VAL A 434 -32.72 19.48 28.70
N GLY A 435 -33.53 19.84 27.71
CA GLY A 435 -34.99 19.87 27.81
C GLY A 435 -35.65 20.93 26.94
N THR A 436 -36.97 21.07 27.09
CA THR A 436 -37.77 22.08 26.40
C THR A 436 -38.04 23.25 27.35
N TRP A 437 -37.72 24.45 26.89
CA TRP A 437 -37.75 25.69 27.66
C TRP A 437 -38.71 26.67 27.03
N ARG A 438 -39.56 27.30 27.85
CA ARG A 438 -40.45 28.38 27.45
C ARG A 438 -39.98 29.68 28.06
N GLN A 439 -39.82 30.72 27.24
CA GLN A 439 -39.47 32.03 27.75
C GLN A 439 -40.59 32.58 28.64
N THR A 440 -40.24 33.02 29.84
CA THR A 440 -41.17 33.57 30.84
C THR A 440 -40.89 35.02 31.20
N GLY A 441 -39.69 35.52 30.90
CA GLY A 441 -39.31 36.90 31.15
C GLY A 441 -38.10 37.33 30.32
N GLY A 442 -37.80 38.62 30.38
CA GLY A 442 -36.67 39.24 29.69
C GLY A 442 -36.79 39.23 28.16
N GLY A 443 -35.62 39.16 27.53
CA GLY A 443 -35.44 39.09 26.10
C GLY A 443 -35.50 40.44 25.38
N PRO A 444 -35.51 40.42 24.03
CA PRO A 444 -35.24 41.60 23.21
C PRO A 444 -36.19 42.76 23.46
N VAL A 445 -37.48 42.51 23.62
CA VAL A 445 -38.50 43.56 23.81
C VAL A 445 -38.30 44.31 25.14
N GLU A 446 -38.08 43.57 26.22
CA GLU A 446 -37.94 44.13 27.56
C GLU A 446 -36.57 44.84 27.70
N TRP A 447 -35.53 44.28 27.10
CA TRP A 447 -34.24 44.95 26.99
C TRP A 447 -34.33 46.25 26.17
N MET A 448 -34.98 46.22 25.01
CA MET A 448 -35.17 47.42 24.17
C MET A 448 -35.93 48.50 24.93
N ARG A 449 -37.03 48.16 25.63
CA ARG A 449 -37.79 49.13 26.45
C ARG A 449 -36.91 49.85 27.48
N ARG A 450 -35.95 49.14 28.09
CA ARG A 450 -35.02 49.73 29.07
C ARG A 450 -33.96 50.63 28.45
N HIS A 451 -33.56 50.35 27.21
CA HIS A 451 -32.45 51.03 26.53
C HIS A 451 -32.91 51.97 25.40
N MET A 452 -34.21 52.23 25.27
CA MET A 452 -34.71 53.18 24.27
C MET A 452 -34.20 54.59 24.58
N PRO A 453 -33.80 55.37 23.55
CA PRO A 453 -33.42 56.76 23.74
C PRO A 453 -34.63 57.58 24.23
N ALA A 454 -34.35 58.74 24.84
CA ALA A 454 -35.38 59.69 25.21
C ALA A 454 -36.21 60.07 23.97
N GLY A 455 -37.54 60.05 24.12
CA GLY A 455 -38.48 60.27 23.02
C GLY A 455 -38.88 59.00 22.27
N ALA A 456 -38.32 57.82 22.55
CA ALA A 456 -38.77 56.56 21.96
C ALA A 456 -39.51 55.67 22.98
N SER A 457 -40.54 54.96 22.54
CA SER A 457 -41.29 54.00 23.38
C SER A 457 -41.81 52.80 22.60
N ILE A 458 -42.04 51.67 23.28
CA ILE A 458 -42.67 50.46 22.72
C ILE A 458 -44.04 50.26 23.39
N PRO A 459 -45.10 50.95 22.93
CA PRO A 459 -46.43 50.88 23.54
C PRO A 459 -47.03 49.47 23.52
N SER A 460 -46.76 48.69 22.47
CA SER A 460 -47.28 47.32 22.34
C SER A 460 -46.24 46.40 21.76
N ALA A 461 -46.14 45.21 22.33
CA ALA A 461 -45.36 44.11 21.79
C ALA A 461 -46.03 42.79 22.17
N GLU A 462 -46.26 41.94 21.18
CA GLU A 462 -46.84 40.61 21.33
C GLU A 462 -45.81 39.58 20.85
N ARG A 463 -45.67 38.48 21.59
CA ARG A 463 -44.80 37.36 21.24
C ARG A 463 -45.54 36.03 21.43
N SER A 464 -45.20 35.04 20.60
CA SER A 464 -45.72 33.68 20.68
C SER A 464 -44.72 32.69 20.10
N GLY A 465 -44.79 31.43 20.52
CA GLY A 465 -43.87 30.39 20.05
C GLY A 465 -42.48 30.46 20.71
N ASP A 466 -42.39 31.06 21.91
CA ASP A 466 -41.15 31.27 22.67
C ASP A 466 -40.64 29.98 23.34
N VAL A 467 -40.59 28.89 22.58
CA VAL A 467 -40.14 27.59 23.04
C VAL A 467 -38.86 27.23 22.31
N PHE A 468 -37.85 26.72 23.02
CA PHE A 468 -36.71 26.07 22.40
C PHE A 468 -36.35 24.79 23.15
N THR A 469 -35.78 23.83 22.44
CA THR A 469 -35.43 22.51 22.96
C THR A 469 -33.94 22.30 22.77
N LEU A 470 -33.26 21.94 23.86
CA LEU A 470 -31.87 21.50 23.90
C LEU A 470 -31.86 19.99 24.12
N ASN A 471 -31.43 19.22 23.12
CA ASN A 471 -31.40 17.77 23.19
C ASN A 471 -30.08 17.28 23.80
N HIS A 472 -30.11 16.08 24.39
CA HIS A 472 -28.93 15.44 25.00
C HIS A 472 -27.82 15.13 23.99
N ASP A 473 -28.16 14.97 22.70
CA ASP A 473 -27.19 14.72 21.62
C ASP A 473 -26.46 16.00 21.15
N GLY A 474 -26.70 17.14 21.81
CA GLY A 474 -26.13 18.42 21.44
C GLY A 474 -26.87 19.12 20.28
N SER A 475 -28.01 18.61 19.81
CA SER A 475 -28.86 19.32 18.86
C SER A 475 -29.84 20.27 19.56
N PHE A 476 -30.22 21.37 18.90
CA PHE A 476 -31.30 22.24 19.37
C PHE A 476 -32.29 22.60 18.26
N THR A 477 -33.51 22.92 18.68
CA THR A 477 -34.56 23.45 17.79
C THR A 477 -35.38 24.51 18.52
N THR A 478 -35.82 25.54 17.82
CA THR A 478 -36.82 26.48 18.32
C THR A 478 -38.20 26.14 17.76
N GLY A 479 -39.25 26.49 18.50
CA GLY A 479 -40.58 26.66 17.94
C GLY A 479 -40.60 27.79 16.91
N THR A 480 -41.70 27.91 16.17
CA THR A 480 -41.93 29.07 15.31
C THR A 480 -42.23 30.29 16.17
N PHE A 481 -41.19 31.06 16.47
CA PHE A 481 -41.29 32.35 17.14
C PHE A 481 -42.04 33.33 16.24
N ARG A 482 -43.04 34.02 16.77
CA ARG A 482 -43.71 35.14 16.11
C ARG A 482 -43.76 36.33 17.04
N ALA A 483 -43.26 37.47 16.59
CA ALA A 483 -43.32 38.72 17.32
C ALA A 483 -44.00 39.80 16.48
N SER A 484 -44.71 40.69 17.16
CA SER A 484 -45.10 41.98 16.60
C SER A 484 -44.85 43.08 17.62
N ALA A 485 -44.42 44.24 17.16
CA ALA A 485 -44.16 45.38 18.04
C ALA A 485 -44.51 46.68 17.34
N THR A 486 -45.02 47.62 18.12
CA THR A 486 -45.19 49.02 17.72
C THR A 486 -44.20 49.86 18.51
N ILE A 487 -43.46 50.71 17.82
CA ILE A 487 -42.47 51.64 18.35
C ILE A 487 -42.93 53.04 17.99
N LEU A 488 -42.93 53.95 18.95
CA LEU A 488 -43.18 55.37 18.72
C LEU A 488 -41.88 56.13 18.95
N MET A 489 -41.57 57.09 18.10
CA MET A 489 -40.44 58.01 18.27
C MET A 489 -40.92 59.45 18.12
N GLU A 490 -40.65 60.28 19.12
CA GLU A 490 -40.93 61.70 19.12
C GLU A 490 -39.83 62.45 18.37
N HIS A 491 -40.25 63.27 17.42
CA HIS A 491 -39.41 64.21 16.69
C HIS A 491 -39.96 65.63 16.84
N ALA A 492 -39.14 66.63 16.53
CA ALA A 492 -39.54 68.05 16.60
C ALA A 492 -40.72 68.38 15.67
N ASP A 493 -40.91 67.61 14.59
CA ASP A 493 -41.95 67.74 13.58
C ASP A 493 -43.13 66.75 13.76
N GLY A 494 -43.13 65.94 14.83
CA GLY A 494 -44.23 65.05 15.22
C GLY A 494 -43.77 63.63 15.60
N THR A 495 -44.70 62.69 15.74
CA THR A 495 -44.38 61.31 16.13
C THR A 495 -44.23 60.40 14.91
N ALA A 496 -43.13 59.67 14.82
CA ALA A 496 -42.96 58.57 13.89
C ALA A 496 -43.45 57.26 14.53
N GLU A 497 -44.16 56.43 13.77
CA GLU A 497 -44.64 55.12 14.22
C GLU A 497 -44.00 54.00 13.40
N GLY A 498 -43.30 53.09 14.07
CA GLY A 498 -42.77 51.86 13.51
C GLY A 498 -43.60 50.65 13.93
N GLN A 499 -44.08 49.84 12.98
CA GLN A 499 -44.74 48.56 13.23
C GLN A 499 -43.92 47.43 12.62
N GLY A 500 -43.48 46.48 13.44
CA GLY A 500 -42.73 45.30 13.02
C GLY A 500 -43.54 44.02 13.21
N ARG A 501 -43.43 43.08 12.27
CA ARG A 501 -43.83 41.68 12.44
C ARG A 501 -42.70 40.76 12.02
N LEU A 502 -42.44 39.74 12.81
CA LEU A 502 -41.37 38.77 12.61
C LEU A 502 -41.89 37.37 12.85
N ALA A 503 -41.49 36.42 12.01
CA ALA A 503 -41.55 35.00 12.24
C ALA A 503 -40.14 34.43 12.08
N ALA A 504 -39.70 33.63 13.07
CA ALA A 504 -38.40 33.01 13.06
C ALA A 504 -38.46 31.57 13.56
N GLN A 505 -37.63 30.71 12.99
CA GLN A 505 -37.38 29.37 13.51
C GLN A 505 -35.92 29.01 13.23
N ALA A 506 -35.25 28.38 14.20
CA ALA A 506 -33.88 27.95 14.05
C ALA A 506 -33.68 26.52 14.56
N GLY A 507 -32.68 25.85 14.02
CA GLY A 507 -32.21 24.55 14.50
C GLY A 507 -30.72 24.38 14.21
N GLY A 508 -30.02 23.61 15.03
CA GLY A 508 -28.58 23.41 14.89
C GLY A 508 -27.98 22.64 16.04
N TYR A 509 -26.75 22.99 16.41
CA TYR A 509 -26.04 22.36 17.53
C TYR A 509 -25.82 23.34 18.67
N TRP A 510 -25.70 22.81 19.88
CA TRP A 510 -25.38 23.56 21.09
C TRP A 510 -24.32 22.85 21.92
N SER A 511 -23.63 23.64 22.72
CA SER A 511 -22.66 23.17 23.72
C SER A 511 -22.72 24.05 24.95
N ALA A 512 -22.31 23.51 26.10
CA ALA A 512 -22.13 24.34 27.29
C ALA A 512 -20.94 23.93 28.15
N ALA A 513 -20.09 24.88 28.53
CA ALA A 513 -19.02 24.66 29.49
C ALA A 513 -18.75 25.94 30.28
N ASP A 514 -18.35 25.78 31.55
CA ASP A 514 -17.90 26.87 32.42
C ASP A 514 -18.90 28.05 32.49
N GLY A 515 -20.20 27.74 32.47
CA GLY A 515 -21.28 28.75 32.52
C GLY A 515 -21.56 29.46 31.20
N TRP A 516 -20.96 29.02 30.09
CA TRP A 516 -21.22 29.51 28.74
C TRP A 516 -22.06 28.53 27.93
N LEU A 517 -23.07 29.04 27.24
CA LEU A 517 -23.93 28.31 26.30
C LEU A 517 -23.68 28.88 24.90
N ASN A 518 -23.25 28.00 23.99
CA ASN A 518 -23.08 28.33 22.58
C ASN A 518 -24.22 27.70 21.77
N LEU A 519 -24.88 28.50 20.93
CA LEU A 519 -25.88 28.05 19.96
C LEU A 519 -25.34 28.28 18.55
N CYS A 520 -25.27 27.22 17.77
CA CYS A 520 -24.79 27.20 16.39
C CYS A 520 -25.90 26.75 15.44
N PRO A 521 -26.75 27.68 14.97
CA PRO A 521 -27.83 27.32 14.04
C PRO A 521 -27.26 26.88 12.68
N ARG A 522 -27.73 25.73 12.19
CA ARG A 522 -27.49 25.24 10.82
C ARG A 522 -28.61 25.64 9.88
N GLU A 523 -29.82 25.70 10.42
CA GLU A 523 -31.03 26.07 9.72
C GLU A 523 -31.63 27.28 10.42
N GLN A 524 -31.95 28.31 9.64
CA GLN A 524 -32.68 29.48 10.12
C GLN A 524 -33.69 29.90 9.06
N SER A 525 -34.94 30.03 9.47
CA SER A 525 -35.95 30.76 8.72
C SER A 525 -36.21 32.08 9.43
N LEU A 526 -36.20 33.17 8.67
CA LEU A 526 -36.54 34.49 9.13
C LEU A 526 -37.40 35.16 8.06
N ALA A 527 -38.61 35.54 8.43
CA ALA A 527 -39.52 36.26 7.57
C ALA A 527 -40.24 37.34 8.35
N GLY A 528 -40.27 38.56 7.83
CA GLY A 528 -40.94 39.64 8.50
C GLY A 528 -41.08 40.89 7.65
N GLN A 529 -41.73 41.89 8.22
CA GLN A 529 -41.85 43.22 7.63
C GLN A 529 -41.81 44.26 8.73
N ALA A 530 -41.10 45.35 8.48
CA ALA A 530 -41.12 46.56 9.28
C ALA A 530 -41.74 47.69 8.46
N ARG A 531 -42.75 48.34 9.00
CA ARG A 531 -43.42 49.51 8.42
C ARG A 531 -43.12 50.72 9.29
N VAL A 532 -42.61 51.79 8.72
CA VAL A 532 -42.38 53.06 9.41
C VAL A 532 -43.24 54.13 8.77
N THR A 533 -44.06 54.80 9.56
CA THR A 533 -44.86 55.97 9.18
C THR A 533 -44.20 57.22 9.80
N LEU A 534 -43.76 58.14 8.94
CA LEU A 534 -43.12 59.40 9.33
C LEU A 534 -44.17 60.44 9.75
N PRO A 535 -43.77 61.49 10.50
CA PRO A 535 -44.68 62.55 10.94
C PRO A 535 -45.44 63.24 9.79
N ALA A 536 -44.81 63.38 8.62
CA ALA A 536 -45.42 63.94 7.41
C ALA A 536 -46.39 62.99 6.67
N GLY A 537 -46.72 61.84 7.23
CA GLY A 537 -47.66 60.85 6.68
C GLY A 537 -47.07 59.87 5.65
N GLY A 538 -45.78 60.00 5.32
CA GLY A 538 -45.10 59.05 4.43
C GLY A 538 -44.85 57.70 5.10
N THR A 539 -45.21 56.60 4.44
CA THR A 539 -44.97 55.24 4.95
C THR A 539 -43.90 54.52 4.12
N ARG A 540 -42.94 53.90 4.79
CA ARG A 540 -41.94 52.99 4.19
C ARG A 540 -42.09 51.60 4.78
N THR A 541 -42.22 50.58 3.92
CA THR A 541 -42.20 49.18 4.36
C THR A 541 -40.90 48.53 3.89
N THR A 542 -40.19 47.88 4.80
CA THR A 542 -38.94 47.17 4.56
C THR A 542 -39.15 45.70 4.91
N PRO A 543 -38.91 44.75 3.97
CA PRO A 543 -38.95 43.33 4.30
C PRO A 543 -37.77 42.97 5.20
N ILE A 544 -38.02 42.07 6.16
CA ILE A 544 -36.98 41.43 6.96
C ILE A 544 -36.71 40.09 6.27
N GLY A 545 -35.57 40.01 5.56
CA GLY A 545 -35.18 38.83 4.78
C GLY A 545 -34.41 37.80 5.62
N PRO A 546 -34.12 36.62 5.04
CA PRO A 546 -33.35 35.58 5.71
C PRO A 546 -31.95 36.12 6.05
N GLY A 547 -31.70 36.32 7.34
CA GLY A 547 -30.35 36.54 7.84
C GLY A 547 -29.53 35.26 7.69
N ARG A 548 -28.21 35.40 7.61
CA ARG A 548 -27.33 34.24 7.80
C ARG A 548 -27.50 33.76 9.25
N PRO A 549 -27.50 32.44 9.51
CA PRO A 549 -27.40 31.90 10.86
C PRO A 549 -26.24 32.59 11.59
N VAL A 550 -26.56 33.27 12.69
CA VAL A 550 -25.57 33.91 13.55
C VAL A 550 -25.37 32.99 14.74
N GLN A 551 -24.13 32.53 14.92
CA GLN A 551 -23.73 31.88 16.15
C GLN A 551 -23.90 32.84 17.32
N SER A 552 -24.47 32.37 18.42
CA SER A 552 -24.57 33.16 19.64
C SER A 552 -23.90 32.44 20.80
N THR A 553 -23.05 33.17 21.51
CA THR A 553 -22.46 32.75 22.79
C THR A 553 -23.08 33.62 23.88
N GLN A 554 -23.55 32.98 24.94
CA GLN A 554 -24.21 33.64 26.06
C GLN A 554 -23.82 32.96 27.36
N THR A 555 -23.75 33.71 28.45
CA THR A 555 -23.63 33.08 29.77
C THR A 555 -24.98 32.55 30.21
N TYR A 556 -25.00 31.54 31.08
CA TYR A 556 -26.25 30.95 31.58
C TYR A 556 -26.15 30.50 33.03
N SER A 557 -27.32 30.31 33.63
CA SER A 557 -27.52 29.61 34.89
C SER A 557 -28.78 28.77 34.76
N CYS A 558 -28.71 27.49 35.10
CA CYS A 558 -29.89 26.62 35.11
C CYS A 558 -30.01 25.75 36.36
N ASP A 559 -31.26 25.34 36.59
CA ASP A 559 -31.63 24.28 37.50
C ASP A 559 -32.67 23.34 36.82
N GLU A 560 -33.32 22.49 37.61
CA GLU A 560 -34.32 21.53 37.11
C GLU A 560 -35.57 22.19 36.52
N THR A 561 -35.83 23.47 36.78
CA THR A 561 -37.07 24.16 36.43
C THR A 561 -36.87 25.51 35.75
N SER A 562 -35.72 26.14 35.95
CA SER A 562 -35.40 27.49 35.49
C SER A 562 -34.11 27.52 34.67
N LEU A 563 -34.10 28.40 33.67
CA LEU A 563 -32.92 28.75 32.90
C LEU A 563 -32.91 30.26 32.71
N ILE A 564 -31.78 30.89 32.96
CA ILE A 564 -31.54 32.30 32.67
C ILE A 564 -30.31 32.39 31.77
N THR A 565 -30.40 33.22 30.73
CA THR A 565 -29.32 33.45 29.79
C THR A 565 -29.03 34.94 29.69
N TRP A 566 -27.75 35.32 29.61
CA TRP A 566 -27.33 36.70 29.40
C TRP A 566 -26.52 36.80 28.12
N MET A 567 -27.04 37.60 27.17
CA MET A 567 -26.39 37.90 25.91
C MET A 567 -25.74 39.28 25.99
N ASP A 568 -24.44 39.35 25.75
CA ASP A 568 -23.71 40.62 25.77
C ASP A 568 -24.19 41.53 24.64
N MET A 569 -24.51 42.77 24.99
CA MET A 569 -24.97 43.79 24.06
C MET A 569 -23.90 44.89 23.99
N PRO A 570 -23.29 45.16 22.83
CA PRO A 570 -22.21 46.13 22.73
C PRO A 570 -22.62 47.52 23.27
N GLY A 571 -21.93 47.99 24.31
CA GLY A 571 -22.15 49.31 24.90
C GLY A 571 -23.42 49.42 25.78
N SER A 572 -23.96 48.32 26.30
CA SER A 572 -25.14 48.31 27.18
C SER A 572 -25.09 47.14 28.14
N ASP A 573 -26.00 47.12 29.12
CA ASP A 573 -26.12 45.97 30.03
C ASP A 573 -26.58 44.72 29.24
N PRO A 574 -26.15 43.51 29.65
CA PRO A 574 -26.52 42.28 28.98
C PRO A 574 -28.03 42.11 28.85
N MET A 575 -28.46 41.52 27.73
CA MET A 575 -29.83 41.11 27.55
C MET A 575 -30.09 39.81 28.32
N GLU A 576 -30.71 39.95 29.49
CA GLU A 576 -31.21 38.82 30.27
C GLU A 576 -32.49 38.24 29.67
N THR A 577 -32.56 36.92 29.59
CA THR A 577 -33.77 36.18 29.20
C THR A 577 -34.00 35.02 30.16
N SER A 578 -35.21 34.91 30.69
CA SER A 578 -35.59 33.87 31.65
C SER A 578 -36.54 32.87 31.00
N TYR A 579 -36.37 31.60 31.34
CA TYR A 579 -37.15 30.49 30.82
C TYR A 579 -37.60 29.56 31.95
N THR A 580 -38.76 28.94 31.76
CA THR A 580 -39.21 27.81 32.59
C THR A 580 -39.27 26.54 31.77
N ARG A 581 -38.96 25.41 32.41
CA ARG A 581 -39.03 24.10 31.77
C ARG A 581 -40.49 23.76 31.45
N VAL A 582 -40.74 23.34 30.21
CA VAL A 582 -42.01 22.76 29.81
C VAL A 582 -42.03 21.32 30.30
N ALA A 583 -42.98 20.96 31.16
CA ALA A 583 -43.14 19.59 31.63
C ALA A 583 -43.26 18.65 30.42
N SER A 584 -42.44 17.60 30.38
CA SER A 584 -42.60 16.51 29.44
C SER A 584 -43.98 15.90 29.69
N GLY A 585 -44.92 16.14 28.78
CA GLY A 585 -46.17 15.39 28.77
C GLY A 585 -45.81 13.92 28.60
N GLY A 586 -45.97 13.14 29.68
CA GLY A 586 -45.74 11.70 29.68
C GLY A 586 -46.71 10.94 28.80
#